data_AF-A0A7V4BSE5-F1
#
_entry.id   AF-A0A7V4BSE5-F1
#
_cell.length_a   1.000
_cell.length_b   1.000
_cell.length_c   1.000
_cell.angle_alpha   90.00
_cell.angle_beta   90.00
_cell.angle_gamma   90.00
#
_symmetry.space_group_name_H-M   'P 1'
#
loop_
_entity.id
_entity.type
_entity.pdbx_description
1 polymer ?
#
loop_
_entity_poly.entity_id
_entity_poly.type
_entity_poly.pdbx_seq_one_letter_code
_entity_poly.pdbx_strand_id
1 'polypeptide(L)'
;MSDLLQLIICLGLSAFFSGMEIAFISANRLRIELDRRQGDFSAYLISYFIRKPDHYLATILIGNNTVLVVYGLIMARMLGV
;
A
#
# COMPACT_ATOMS: atom_id res chain seq x y z
N MET A 1 -18.98 17.04 9.33
CA MET A 1 -19.30 16.27 8.11
C MET A 1 -18.05 16.04 7.25
N SER A 2 -17.22 17.08 7.03
CA SER A 2 -15.93 16.97 6.34
C SER A 2 -14.97 15.97 6.97
N ASP A 3 -14.83 15.96 8.30
CA ASP A 3 -13.72 15.21 8.92
C ASP A 3 -14.05 13.71 9.04
N LEU A 4 -15.32 13.33 9.09
CA LEU A 4 -15.73 11.93 8.97
C LEU A 4 -15.40 11.37 7.57
N LEU A 5 -15.63 12.16 6.52
CA LEU A 5 -15.27 11.77 5.15
C LEU A 5 -13.75 11.62 5.01
N GLN A 6 -12.97 12.56 5.56
CA GLN A 6 -11.50 12.47 5.58
C GLN A 6 -11.02 11.22 6.33
N LEU A 7 -11.67 10.88 7.44
CA LEU A 7 -11.34 9.72 8.26
C LEU A 7 -11.62 8.40 7.53
N ILE A 8 -12.76 8.31 6.84
CA ILE A 8 -13.08 7.16 5.97
C ILE A 8 -12.05 7.01 4.84
N ILE A 9 -11.65 8.13 4.21
CA ILE A 9 -10.63 8.13 3.16
C ILE A 9 -9.27 7.65 3.74
N CYS A 10 -8.86 8.16 4.90
CA CYS A 10 -7.63 7.70 5.57
C CYS A 10 -7.66 6.22 5.91
N LEU A 11 -8.78 5.71 6.44
CA LEU A 11 -8.93 4.29 6.72
C LEU A 11 -8.86 3.44 5.45
N GLY A 12 -9.51 3.88 4.37
CA GLY A 12 -9.42 3.23 3.07
C GLY A 12 -8.00 3.21 2.52
N LEU A 13 -7.26 4.32 2.63
CA LEU A 13 -5.86 4.40 2.23
C LEU A 13 -4.95 3.51 3.07
N SER A 14 -5.12 3.48 4.39
CA SER A 14 -4.32 2.60 5.27
C SER A 14 -4.59 1.12 4.97
N ALA A 15 -5.85 0.74 4.78
CA ALA A 15 -6.23 -0.61 4.36
C ALA A 15 -5.63 -0.97 2.99
N PHE A 16 -5.59 -0.02 2.05
CA PHE A 16 -4.97 -0.20 0.74
C PHE A 16 -3.45 -0.42 0.84
N PHE A 17 -2.71 0.43 1.56
CA PHE A 17 -1.27 0.26 1.74
C PHE A 17 -0.91 -1.05 2.44
N SER A 18 -1.62 -1.38 3.52
CA SER A 18 -1.43 -2.65 4.24
C SER A 18 -1.80 -3.86 3.36
N GLY A 19 -2.86 -3.77 2.57
CA GLY A 19 -3.24 -4.82 1.61
C GLY A 19 -2.19 -5.04 0.52
N MET A 20 -1.58 -3.96 0.00
CA MET A 20 -0.46 -4.06 -0.96
C MET A 20 0.79 -4.71 -0.34
N GLU A 21 1.09 -4.43 0.92
CA GLU A 21 2.19 -5.06 1.65
C GLU A 21 2.02 -6.57 1.71
N ILE A 22 0.86 -7.03 2.18
CA ILE A 22 0.55 -8.46 2.32
C ILE A 22 0.49 -9.13 0.94
N ALA A 23 -0.11 -8.48 -0.07
CA ALA A 23 -0.16 -9.02 -1.43
C ALA A 23 1.24 -9.20 -2.03
N PHE A 24 2.15 -8.25 -1.77
CA PHE A 24 3.52 -8.33 -2.26
C PHE A 24 4.34 -9.41 -1.54
N ILE A 25 4.19 -9.53 -0.22
CA ILE A 25 4.90 -10.54 0.58
C ILE A 25 4.41 -11.95 0.25
N SER A 26 3.10 -12.12 0.00
CA SER A 26 2.50 -13.42 -0.34
C SER A 26 2.67 -13.82 -1.81
N ALA A 27 3.11 -12.91 -2.68
CA ALA A 27 3.29 -13.16 -4.09
C ALA A 27 4.39 -14.19 -4.38
N ASN A 28 4.09 -15.17 -5.25
CA ASN A 28 5.08 -16.16 -5.69
C ASN A 28 5.94 -15.60 -6.84
N ARG A 29 7.18 -15.23 -6.50
CA ARG A 29 8.15 -14.65 -7.45
C ARG A 29 8.45 -15.56 -8.65
N LEU A 30 8.49 -16.88 -8.45
CA LEU A 30 8.75 -17.84 -9.52
C LEU A 30 7.62 -17.85 -10.55
N ARG A 31 6.37 -17.83 -10.08
CA ARG A 31 5.20 -17.78 -10.95
C ARG A 31 5.17 -16.49 -11.77
N ILE A 32 5.46 -15.36 -11.13
CA ILE A 32 5.49 -14.04 -11.79
C ILE A 32 6.58 -13.98 -12.87
N GLU A 33 7.75 -14.59 -12.64
CA GLU A 33 8.80 -14.65 -13.65
C GLU A 33 8.42 -15.56 -14.85
N LEU A 34 7.68 -16.65 -14.61
CA LEU A 34 7.14 -17.50 -15.67
C LEU A 34 6.06 -16.77 -16.48
N ASP A 35 5.11 -16.13 -15.82
CA ASP A 35 4.02 -15.37 -16.46
C ASP A 35 4.58 -14.17 -17.26
N ARG A 36 5.64 -13.52 -16.76
CA ARG A 36 6.37 -12.46 -17.48
C ARG A 36 6.96 -12.98 -18.79
N ARG A 37 7.54 -14.19 -18.80
CA ARG A 37 8.09 -14.81 -20.01
C ARG A 37 7.02 -15.23 -21.02
N GLN A 38 5.79 -15.47 -20.56
CA GLN A 38 4.64 -15.76 -21.40
C GLN A 38 3.98 -14.49 -21.99
N GLY A 39 4.48 -13.30 -21.68
CA GLY A 39 4.02 -12.04 -22.26
C GLY A 39 2.89 -11.36 -21.50
N ASP A 40 2.60 -11.77 -20.26
CA ASP A 40 1.57 -11.13 -19.46
C ASP A 40 2.02 -9.74 -18.99
N PHE A 41 1.27 -8.71 -19.38
CA PHE A 41 1.57 -7.31 -19.07
C PHE A 41 1.53 -7.05 -17.55
N SER A 42 0.63 -7.72 -16.83
CA SER A 42 0.53 -7.57 -15.37
C SER A 42 1.78 -8.13 -14.68
N ALA A 43 2.27 -9.28 -15.15
CA ALA A 43 3.50 -9.88 -14.64
C ALA A 43 4.74 -9.02 -14.95
N TYR A 44 4.78 -8.37 -16.11
CA TYR A 44 5.83 -7.40 -16.43
C TYR A 44 5.88 -6.24 -15.43
N LEU A 45 4.73 -5.64 -15.10
CA LEU A 45 4.67 -4.53 -14.15
C LEU A 45 5.07 -4.98 -12.74
N ILE A 46 4.52 -6.11 -12.25
CA ILE A 46 4.80 -6.62 -10.90
C ILE A 46 6.26 -7.04 -10.75
N SER A 47 6.84 -7.67 -11.78
CA SER A 47 8.24 -8.09 -11.76
C SER A 47 9.23 -6.92 -11.64
N TYR A 48 8.86 -5.71 -12.11
CA TYR A 48 9.66 -4.51 -11.88
C TYR A 48 9.75 -4.16 -10.39
N PHE A 49 8.63 -4.20 -9.68
CA PHE A 49 8.57 -3.95 -8.24
C PHE A 49 9.28 -5.04 -7.43
N ILE A 50 9.17 -6.32 -7.84
CA ILE A 50 9.84 -7.46 -7.19
C ILE A 50 11.36 -7.41 -7.35
N ARG A 51 11.89 -6.75 -8.38
CA ARG A 51 13.34 -6.65 -8.62
C ARG A 51 14.08 -5.83 -7.55
N LYS A 52 13.40 -4.88 -6.92
CA LYS A 52 13.91 -4.08 -5.80
C LYS A 52 12.88 -4.08 -4.65
N PRO A 53 12.71 -5.22 -3.97
CA PRO A 53 11.64 -5.41 -3.00
C PRO A 53 11.79 -4.48 -1.80
N ASP A 54 13.02 -4.18 -1.38
CA ASP A 54 13.30 -3.32 -0.23
C ASP A 54 12.79 -1.90 -0.45
N HIS A 55 13.01 -1.32 -1.63
CA HIS A 55 12.52 0.02 -1.97
C HIS A 55 11.00 0.07 -2.08
N TYR A 56 10.39 -0.98 -2.64
CA TYR A 56 8.94 -1.07 -2.76
C TYR A 56 8.27 -1.19 -1.37
N LEU A 57 8.76 -2.10 -0.53
CA LEU A 57 8.27 -2.27 0.84
C LEU A 57 8.48 -1.00 1.66
N ALA A 58 9.65 -0.36 1.57
CA ALA A 58 9.90 0.91 2.26
C ALA A 58 8.89 1.99 1.84
N THR A 59 8.56 2.07 0.54
CA THR A 59 7.57 3.05 0.04
C THR A 59 6.17 2.77 0.59
N ILE A 60 5.76 1.50 0.64
CA ILE A 60 4.48 1.11 1.25
C ILE A 60 4.46 1.44 2.74
N LEU A 61 5.53 1.11 3.47
CA LEU A 61 5.64 1.39 4.90
C LEU A 61 5.57 2.89 5.18
N ILE A 62 6.27 3.71 4.40
CA ILE A 62 6.22 5.17 4.51
C ILE A 62 4.79 5.66 4.23
N GLY A 63 4.13 5.14 3.19
CA GLY A 63 2.76 5.49 2.85
C GLY A 63 1.77 5.16 3.99
N ASN A 64 1.82 3.95 4.52
CA ASN A 64 0.95 3.52 5.62
C ASN A 64 1.18 4.36 6.88
N ASN A 65 2.44 4.58 7.26
CA ASN A 65 2.78 5.41 8.41
C ASN A 65 2.33 6.87 8.22
N THR A 66 2.46 7.41 7.02
CA THR A 66 2.00 8.77 6.70
C THR A 66 0.49 8.89 6.87
N VAL A 67 -0.26 7.92 6.33
CA VAL A 67 -1.73 7.89 6.48
C VAL A 67 -2.14 7.77 7.95
N LEU A 68 -1.44 6.96 8.74
CA LEU A 68 -1.71 6.80 10.16
C LEU A 68 -1.46 8.08 10.96
N VAL A 69 -0.39 8.82 10.66
CA VAL A 69 -0.12 10.12 11.28
C VAL A 69 -1.22 11.12 10.93
N VAL A 70 -1.61 11.22 9.66
CA VAL A 70 -2.69 12.10 9.21
C VAL A 70 -4.03 11.73 9.87
N TYR A 71 -4.33 10.44 9.96
CA TYR A 71 -5.49 9.93 10.68
C TYR A 71 -5.46 10.38 12.14
N GLY A 72 -4.33 10.24 12.83
CA GLY A 72 -4.16 10.68 14.22
C GLY A 72 -4.42 12.18 14.40
N LEU A 73 -3.94 13.02 13.47
CA LEU A 73 -4.17 14.47 13.48
C LEU A 73 -5.65 14.83 13.29
N ILE A 74 -6.34 14.15 12.37
CA ILE A 74 -7.79 14.34 12.14
C ILE A 74 -8.55 13.90 13.39
N MET A 75 -8.16 12.77 14.00
CA MET A 75 -8.81 12.23 15.18
C MET A 75 -8.62 13.13 16.41
N ALA A 76 -7.43 13.69 16.60
CA ALA A 76 -7.16 14.67 17.66
C ALA A 76 -8.04 15.92 17.51
N ARG A 77 -8.13 16.49 16.30
CA ARG A 77 -9.06 17.58 15.99
C ARG A 77 -10.52 17.23 16.26
N MET A 78 -10.94 16.01 15.92
CA MET A 78 -12.30 15.51 16.18
C MET A 78 -12.60 15.39 17.69
N LEU A 79 -11.61 14.99 18.49
CA LEU A 79 -11.71 14.86 19.94
C LEU A 79 -11.57 16.21 20.67
N GLY A 80 -11.17 17.28 19.97
CA GLY A 80 -10.98 18.61 20.54
C GLY A 80 -9.72 18.73 21.40
N VAL A 81 -8.72 17.88 21.17
CA VAL A 81 -7.40 17.89 21.83
C VAL A 81 -6.35 18.40 20.86
#